data_AF-A0A8T7JDC9-F1
#
_entry.id   AF-A0A8T7JDC9-F1
#
_cell.length_a   1.000
_cell.length_b   1.000
_cell.length_c   1.000
_cell.angle_alpha   90.00
_cell.angle_beta   90.00
_cell.angle_gamma   90.00
#
_symmetry.space_group_name_H-M   'P 1'
#
loop_
_entity.id
_entity.type
_entity.pdbx_description
1 polymer ?
#
loop_
_entity_poly.entity_id
_entity_poly.type
_entity_poly.pdbx_seq_one_letter_code
_entity_poly.pdbx_strand_id
1 'polypeptide(L)' 'AAAPAAVAGADDLKQLSGVGPALEKKLHAAGVTTFEQIANFTAEDVARIDEVLSFKGRIEREDWIGQAKAIVAERG' A
#
# COMPACT_ATOMS: atom_id res chain seq x y z
N ALA A 1 -13.12 -6.68 -15.98
CA ALA A 1 -13.74 -7.34 -14.81
C ALA A 1 -13.78 -6.34 -13.66
N ALA A 2 -14.88 -6.32 -12.91
CA ALA A 2 -15.29 -5.25 -12.01
C ALA A 2 -14.31 -4.96 -10.86
N ALA A 3 -13.97 -3.69 -10.65
CA ALA A 3 -13.41 -3.20 -9.40
C ALA A 3 -14.52 -3.25 -8.34
N PRO A 4 -14.40 -4.07 -7.27
CA PRO A 4 -15.34 -3.98 -6.17
C PRO A 4 -15.11 -2.63 -5.50
N ALA A 5 -16.21 -1.94 -5.21
CA ALA A 5 -16.29 -0.61 -4.63
C ALA A 5 -15.10 -0.27 -3.73
N ALA A 6 -14.31 0.72 -4.17
CA ALA A 6 -13.50 1.50 -3.26
C ALA A 6 -14.38 1.87 -2.07
N VAL A 7 -13.95 1.48 -0.87
CA VAL A 7 -14.47 2.10 0.35
C VAL A 7 -14.36 3.59 0.08
N ALA A 8 -15.47 4.34 0.08
CA ALA A 8 -15.45 5.73 -0.39
C ALA A 8 -14.41 6.52 0.40
N GLY A 9 -13.24 6.79 -0.20
CA GLY A 9 -12.07 7.39 0.46
C GLY A 9 -10.78 6.53 0.51
N ALA A 10 -10.82 5.24 0.16
CA ALA A 10 -9.64 4.39 0.05
C ALA A 10 -9.09 4.39 -1.39
N ASP A 11 -7.77 4.45 -1.50
CA ASP A 11 -7.04 4.35 -2.76
C ASP A 11 -6.96 2.90 -3.26
N ASP A 12 -6.80 2.77 -4.58
CA ASP A 12 -6.52 1.47 -5.21
C ASP A 12 -5.05 1.12 -5.01
N LEU A 13 -4.68 0.61 -3.83
CA LEU A 13 -3.29 0.28 -3.49
C LEU A 13 -2.67 -0.74 -4.47
N LYS A 14 -3.51 -1.49 -5.20
CA LYS A 14 -3.13 -2.32 -6.36
C LYS A 14 -2.39 -1.57 -7.47
N GLN A 15 -2.39 -0.23 -7.49
CA GLN A 15 -1.56 0.54 -8.42
C GLN A 15 -0.05 0.42 -8.12
N LEU A 16 0.32 0.08 -6.88
CA LEU A 16 1.73 -0.16 -6.53
C LEU A 16 2.18 -1.51 -7.09
N SER A 17 3.34 -1.53 -7.74
CA SER A 17 3.92 -2.76 -8.25
C SER A 17 4.17 -3.76 -7.10
N GLY A 18 3.70 -4.99 -7.27
CA GLY A 18 3.78 -6.02 -6.24
C GLY A 18 2.63 -6.01 -5.20
N VAL A 19 1.71 -5.04 -5.24
CA VAL A 19 0.46 -5.07 -4.44
C VAL A 19 -0.65 -5.75 -5.22
N GLY A 20 -0.95 -6.99 -4.85
CA GLY A 20 -2.12 -7.71 -5.37
C GLY A 20 -3.40 -7.47 -4.56
N PRO A 21 -4.58 -7.92 -5.06
CA PRO A 21 -5.86 -7.79 -4.35
C PRO A 21 -5.89 -8.47 -2.97
N ALA A 22 -5.05 -9.49 -2.76
CA ALA A 22 -4.89 -10.13 -1.45
C ALA A 22 -4.06 -9.26 -0.48
N LEU A 23 -3.03 -8.57 -0.97
CA LEU A 23 -2.18 -7.68 -0.18
C LEU A 23 -2.96 -6.41 0.19
N GLU A 24 -3.68 -5.82 -0.76
CA GLU A 24 -4.56 -4.67 -0.51
C GLU A 24 -5.53 -4.96 0.64
N LYS A 25 -6.20 -6.12 0.64
CA LYS A 25 -7.09 -6.51 1.74
C LYS A 25 -6.38 -6.55 3.10
N LYS A 26 -5.14 -7.06 3.15
CA LYS A 26 -4.36 -7.09 4.39
C LYS A 26 -3.92 -5.69 4.83
N LEU A 27 -3.53 -4.83 3.89
CA LEU A 27 -3.19 -3.43 4.15
C LEU A 27 -4.40 -2.69 4.70
N HIS A 28 -5.58 -2.85 4.09
CA HIS A 28 -6.83 -2.26 4.56
C HIS A 28 -7.20 -2.77 5.95
N ALA A 29 -7.02 -4.07 6.22
CA ALA A 29 -7.21 -4.64 7.55
C ALA A 29 -6.21 -4.11 8.58
N ALA A 30 -5.00 -3.72 8.16
CA ALA A 30 -4.00 -3.05 8.99
C ALA A 30 -4.24 -1.53 9.13
N GLY A 31 -5.31 -0.99 8.54
CA GLY A 31 -5.65 0.44 8.58
C GLY A 31 -4.95 1.30 7.52
N VAL A 32 -4.24 0.68 6.58
CA VAL A 32 -3.59 1.34 5.45
C VAL A 32 -4.52 1.29 4.25
N THR A 33 -5.06 2.45 3.88
CA THR A 33 -6.07 2.55 2.82
C THR A 33 -5.73 3.59 1.76
N THR A 34 -4.74 4.45 1.99
CA THR A 34 -4.33 5.50 1.04
C THR A 34 -2.86 5.46 0.68
N PHE A 35 -2.49 6.01 -0.48
CA PHE A 35 -1.09 6.15 -0.89
C PHE A 35 -0.33 7.10 0.04
N GLU A 36 -0.98 8.13 0.57
CA GLU A 36 -0.35 9.06 1.52
C GLU A 36 0.14 8.37 2.80
N GLN A 37 -0.60 7.36 3.29
CA GLN A 37 -0.16 6.56 4.42
C GLN A 37 1.12 5.77 4.08
N ILE A 38 1.14 5.13 2.90
CA ILE A 38 2.29 4.34 2.45
C ILE A 38 3.52 5.23 2.18
N ALA A 39 3.29 6.40 1.58
CA ALA A 39 4.33 7.41 1.36
C ALA A 39 4.97 7.91 2.67
N ASN A 40 4.22 7.88 3.76
CA ASN A 40 4.67 8.26 5.10
C ASN A 40 5.09 7.07 5.99
N PHE A 41 5.22 5.86 5.43
CA PHE A 41 5.69 4.72 6.21
C PHE A 41 7.08 4.97 6.80
N THR A 42 7.18 4.73 8.10
CA THR A 42 8.45 4.69 8.82
C THR A 42 9.05 3.29 8.74
N ALA A 43 10.32 3.13 9.12
CA ALA A 43 10.96 1.81 9.20
C ALA A 43 10.18 0.83 10.11
N GLU A 44 9.53 1.33 11.17
CA GLU A 44 8.69 0.54 12.06
C GLU A 44 7.38 0.11 11.38
N ASP A 45 6.74 1.00 10.63
CA ASP A 45 5.53 0.67 9.85
C ASP A 45 5.86 -0.35 8.77
N VAL A 46 6.98 -0.18 8.07
CA VAL A 46 7.48 -1.17 7.10
C VAL A 46 7.61 -2.51 7.79
N ALA A 47 8.39 -2.62 8.88
CA ALA A 47 8.60 -3.89 9.59
C ALA A 47 7.28 -4.53 10.06
N ARG A 48 6.34 -3.73 10.58
CA ARG A 48 5.03 -4.20 11.04
C ARG A 48 4.19 -4.74 9.88
N ILE A 49 4.09 -4.00 8.79
CA ILE A 49 3.31 -4.41 7.61
C ILE A 49 3.95 -5.63 6.96
N ASP A 50 5.28 -5.66 6.88
CA ASP A 50 6.07 -6.76 6.33
C ASP A 50 5.85 -8.07 7.13
N GLU A 51 5.71 -7.97 8.46
CA GLU A 51 5.27 -9.08 9.34
C GLU A 51 3.81 -9.48 9.10
N VAL A 52 2.86 -8.54 9.04
CA VAL A 52 1.43 -8.78 8.76
C VAL A 52 1.22 -9.44 7.39
N LEU A 53 1.98 -9.00 6.40
CA LEU A 53 1.94 -9.56 5.06
C LEU A 53 2.62 -10.93 5.01
N SER A 54 3.42 -11.28 6.01
CA SER A 54 4.22 -12.51 6.12
C SER A 54 5.22 -12.64 4.96
N PHE A 55 5.68 -11.51 4.43
CA PHE A 55 6.60 -11.43 3.30
C PHE A 55 7.68 -10.41 3.60
N LYS A 56 8.84 -10.90 4.04
CA LYS A 56 9.88 -10.03 4.54
C LYS A 56 10.61 -9.26 3.43
N GLY A 57 10.71 -7.94 3.54
CA GLY A 57 11.40 -7.02 2.64
C GLY A 57 10.68 -6.68 1.33
N ARG A 58 9.39 -7.03 1.16
CA ARG A 58 8.69 -6.78 -0.12
C ARG A 58 8.45 -5.30 -0.37
N ILE A 59 8.09 -4.56 0.69
CA ILE A 59 7.77 -3.13 0.62
C ILE A 59 8.98 -2.34 0.11
N GLU A 60 10.17 -2.67 0.58
CA GLU A 60 11.44 -2.06 0.17
C GLU A 60 11.90 -2.55 -1.20
N ARG A 61 11.81 -3.87 -1.47
CA ARG A 61 12.24 -4.45 -2.75
C ARG A 61 11.44 -3.91 -3.93
N GLU A 62 10.15 -3.71 -3.73
CA GLU A 62 9.24 -3.18 -4.74
C GLU A 62 9.13 -1.65 -4.65
N ASP A 63 9.86 -0.98 -3.76
CA ASP A 63 9.85 0.48 -3.61
C ASP A 63 8.43 1.09 -3.44
N TRP A 64 7.59 0.46 -2.62
CA TRP A 64 6.20 0.90 -2.44
C TRP A 64 6.10 2.33 -1.93
N ILE A 65 7.02 2.74 -1.05
CA ILE A 65 7.06 4.10 -0.48
C ILE A 65 7.36 5.12 -1.59
N GLY A 66 8.35 4.85 -2.44
CA GLY A 66 8.70 5.74 -3.55
C GLY A 66 7.61 5.81 -4.61
N GLN A 67 7.02 4.67 -4.99
CA GLN A 67 5.87 4.63 -5.89
C GLN A 67 4.66 5.38 -5.31
N ALA A 68 4.34 5.19 -4.02
CA ALA A 68 3.23 5.89 -3.37
C ALA A 68 3.47 7.41 -3.34
N LYS A 69 4.71 7.85 -3.03
CA LYS A 69 5.08 9.26 -3.11
C LYS A 69 4.93 9.83 -4.52
N ALA A 70 5.34 9.09 -5.54
CA ALA A 70 5.17 9.50 -6.93
C ALA A 70 3.69 9.66 -7.29
N ILE A 71 2.84 8.69 -6.93
CA ILE A 71 1.39 8.76 -7.17
C ILE A 71 0.75 9.94 -6.44
N VAL A 72 1.10 10.17 -5.17
CA VAL A 72 0.60 11.32 -4.39
C VAL A 72 1.06 12.63 -5.02
N ALA A 73 2.32 12.72 -5.46
CA ALA A 73 2.86 13.89 -6.13
C ALA A 73 2.24 14.17 -7.50
N GLU A 74 1.84 13.13 -8.26
CA GLU A 74 1.14 13.29 -9.54
C GLU A 74 -0.36 13.62 -9.37
N ARG A 75 -0.94 13.34 -8.20
CA ARG A 75 -2.35 13.60 -7.90
C ARG A 75 -2.62 14.97 -7.26
N GLY A 76 -1.60 15.60 -6.71
CA GLY A 76 -1.65 16.96 -6.14
C GLY A 76 -1.34 18.03 -7.18
#